data_AF-A0AAD9MZK2-F1
#
_entry.id   AF-A0AAD9MZK2-F1
#
_cell.length_a   1.000
_cell.length_b   1.000
_cell.length_c   1.000
_cell.angle_alpha   90.00
_cell.angle_beta   90.00
_cell.angle_gamma   90.00
#
_symmetry.space_group_name_H-M   'P 1'
#
loop_
_entity.id
_entity.type
_entity.pdbx_description
1 polymer ?
#
loop_
_entity_poly.entity_id
_entity_poly.type
_entity_poly.pdbx_seq_one_letter_code
_entity_poly.pdbx_strand_id
1 'polypeptide(L)'
;MIPVNIMGLKPPNDTQLLARIVLLCNVEVELVQLLLQNNYNPNYPQNCSDIISVTIDGRTTSVDMSPLHLAMYEGQKDITELLLKYGAEVNRQTKLGKTALHMASMFGHTDALELLLQHGCDIDAVDCGNNTALAYAINGQHPSTTKLLIEGGASLENINDNDASFLDMVLFFN
;
A
#
# COMPACT_ATOMS: atom_id res chain seq x y z
N MET A 1 27.95 -2.39 -13.28
CA MET A 1 26.86 -3.00 -14.05
C MET A 1 27.09 -4.51 -14.07
N ILE A 2 26.47 -5.25 -13.14
CA ILE A 2 26.52 -6.72 -13.16
C ILE A 2 25.26 -7.15 -13.92
N PRO A 3 25.37 -7.92 -15.02
CA PRO A 3 24.19 -8.50 -15.64
C PRO A 3 23.64 -9.55 -14.67
N VAL A 4 22.56 -9.21 -13.96
CA VAL A 4 21.81 -10.19 -13.17
C VAL A 4 21.23 -11.17 -14.19
N ASN A 5 21.77 -12.39 -14.21
CA ASN A 5 21.39 -13.44 -15.14
C ASN A 5 20.00 -14.01 -14.76
N ILE A 6 18.95 -13.30 -15.15
CA ILE A 6 17.55 -13.66 -14.94
C ILE A 6 17.11 -14.80 -15.87
N MET A 7 17.96 -15.23 -16.82
CA MET A 7 17.65 -16.33 -17.74
C MET A 7 17.49 -17.70 -17.08
N GLY A 8 17.79 -17.84 -15.78
CA GLY A 8 17.49 -19.04 -14.97
C GLY A 8 16.15 -18.98 -14.21
N LEU A 9 15.56 -17.80 -14.04
CA LEU A 9 14.31 -17.59 -13.32
C LEU A 9 13.16 -17.49 -14.32
N LYS A 10 12.69 -18.64 -14.79
CA LYS A 10 11.51 -18.71 -15.66
C LYS A 10 10.27 -18.31 -14.85
N PRO A 11 9.50 -17.27 -15.24
CA PRO A 11 8.11 -17.14 -14.78
C PRO A 11 7.38 -18.45 -15.18
N PRO A 12 6.66 -19.16 -14.30
CA PRO A 12 6.08 -18.73 -13.02
C PRO A 12 6.62 -19.49 -11.79
N ASN A 13 7.88 -19.94 -11.77
CA ASN A 13 8.33 -20.88 -10.73
C ASN A 13 8.54 -20.26 -9.33
N ASP A 14 8.70 -18.94 -9.21
CA ASP A 14 8.66 -18.23 -7.94
C ASP A 14 7.69 -17.03 -8.07
N THR A 15 6.40 -17.35 -7.93
CA THR A 15 5.31 -16.37 -7.95
C THR A 15 5.43 -15.33 -6.83
N GLN A 16 6.21 -15.61 -5.78
CA GLN A 16 6.45 -14.74 -4.62
C GLN A 16 7.62 -13.79 -4.79
N LEU A 17 8.46 -13.99 -5.81
CA LEU A 17 9.70 -13.24 -5.98
C LEU A 17 9.47 -11.72 -6.01
N LEU A 18 8.41 -11.27 -6.69
CA LEU A 18 8.09 -9.85 -6.77
C LEU A 18 7.73 -9.26 -5.40
N ALA A 19 6.86 -9.94 -4.63
CA ALA A 19 6.48 -9.50 -3.28
C ALA A 19 7.67 -9.53 -2.30
N ARG A 20 8.50 -10.57 -2.37
CA ARG A 20 9.72 -10.71 -1.54
C ARG A 20 10.75 -9.64 -1.85
N ILE A 21 10.88 -9.25 -3.11
CA ILE A 21 11.80 -8.19 -3.52
C ILE A 21 11.28 -6.87 -3.00
N VAL A 22 10.02 -6.49 -3.20
CA VAL A 22 9.47 -5.21 -2.70
C VAL A 22 9.63 -5.02 -1.18
N LEU A 23 9.67 -6.13 -0.40
CA LEU A 23 9.97 -6.13 1.04
C LEU A 23 11.42 -5.76 1.42
N LEU A 24 12.38 -5.84 0.50
CA LEU A 24 13.78 -5.52 0.82
C LEU A 24 13.94 -4.00 0.88
N CYS A 25 14.32 -3.45 2.03
CA CYS A 25 14.72 -2.05 2.11
C CYS A 25 15.90 -1.81 1.14
N ASN A 26 15.77 -0.86 0.22
CA ASN A 26 16.70 -0.54 -0.89
C ASN A 26 16.59 -1.39 -2.16
N VAL A 27 15.37 -1.72 -2.59
CA VAL A 27 15.15 -2.30 -3.92
C VAL A 27 15.38 -1.26 -5.01
N GLU A 28 16.19 -1.63 -6.01
CA GLU A 28 16.32 -0.84 -7.23
C GLU A 28 15.02 -0.92 -8.03
N VAL A 29 14.46 0.25 -8.37
CA VAL A 29 13.24 0.41 -9.18
C VAL A 29 13.35 -0.37 -10.50
N GLU A 30 14.56 -0.40 -11.07
CA GLU A 30 14.89 -1.13 -12.30
C GLU A 30 14.68 -2.64 -12.17
N LEU A 31 14.95 -3.22 -11.00
CA LEU A 31 14.73 -4.65 -10.77
C LEU A 31 13.23 -4.98 -10.77
N VAL A 32 12.42 -4.16 -10.10
CA VAL A 32 10.95 -4.31 -10.10
C VAL A 32 10.42 -4.14 -11.53
N GLN A 33 10.86 -3.11 -12.24
CA GLN A 33 10.48 -2.88 -13.63
C GLN A 33 10.83 -4.09 -14.52
N LEU A 34 12.03 -4.64 -14.38
CA LEU A 34 12.46 -5.78 -15.18
C LEU A 34 11.64 -7.03 -14.90
N LEU A 35 11.27 -7.30 -13.63
CA LEU A 35 10.37 -8.40 -13.29
C LEU A 35 8.98 -8.19 -13.91
N LEU A 36 8.40 -7.00 -13.79
CA LEU A 36 7.10 -6.70 -14.39
C LEU A 36 7.12 -6.85 -15.92
N GLN A 37 8.18 -6.41 -16.59
CA GLN A 37 8.40 -6.61 -18.03
C GLN A 37 8.52 -8.08 -18.43
N ASN A 38 8.95 -8.95 -17.51
CA ASN A 38 9.05 -10.39 -17.71
C ASN A 38 7.77 -11.14 -17.24
N ASN A 39 6.61 -10.48 -17.21
CA ASN A 39 5.30 -11.06 -16.88
C ASN A 39 5.19 -11.62 -15.45
N TYR A 40 5.96 -11.09 -14.49
CA TYR A 40 5.69 -11.36 -13.08
C TYR A 40 4.40 -10.65 -12.66
N ASN A 41 3.52 -11.37 -11.95
CA ASN A 41 2.20 -10.90 -11.58
C ASN A 41 2.27 -9.86 -10.43
N PRO A 42 1.83 -8.60 -10.62
CA PRO A 42 1.83 -7.57 -9.57
C PRO A 42 0.82 -7.79 -8.44
N ASN A 43 -0.12 -8.74 -8.61
CA ASN A 43 -1.21 -9.03 -7.67
C ASN A 43 -0.99 -10.27 -6.81
N TYR A 44 0.18 -10.90 -6.92
CA TYR A 44 0.51 -12.05 -6.08
C TYR A 44 0.82 -11.60 -4.63
N PRO A 45 0.49 -12.36 -3.56
CA PRO A 45 -0.15 -13.66 -3.52
C PRO A 45 -1.66 -13.61 -3.76
N GLN A 46 -2.17 -14.46 -4.65
CA GLN A 46 -3.61 -14.58 -4.90
C GLN A 46 -4.34 -15.39 -3.81
N ASN A 47 -3.65 -16.35 -3.16
CA ASN A 47 -4.24 -17.31 -2.23
C ASN A 47 -3.47 -17.41 -0.91
N CYS A 48 -4.20 -17.77 0.15
CA CYS A 48 -3.71 -17.73 1.53
C CYS A 48 -2.68 -18.80 1.90
N SER A 49 -2.58 -19.87 1.11
CA SER A 49 -1.65 -21.00 1.34
C SER A 49 -0.19 -20.63 1.10
N ASP A 50 0.05 -19.56 0.35
CA ASP A 50 1.36 -19.22 -0.19
C ASP A 50 2.02 -18.05 0.57
N ILE A 51 1.48 -17.74 1.76
CA ILE A 51 1.76 -16.55 2.55
C ILE A 51 2.82 -16.86 3.64
N ILE A 52 3.95 -16.14 3.64
CA ILE A 52 4.93 -16.14 4.73
C ILE A 52 4.47 -15.18 5.85
N SER A 53 4.50 -15.60 7.11
CA SER A 53 4.25 -14.65 8.20
C SER A 53 5.40 -13.66 8.32
N VAL A 54 5.14 -12.35 8.20
CA VAL A 54 6.12 -11.31 8.54
C VAL A 54 5.73 -10.68 9.87
N THR A 55 6.72 -10.43 10.71
CA THR A 55 6.52 -9.70 11.96
C THR A 55 6.81 -8.23 11.69
N ILE A 56 5.76 -7.42 11.66
CA ILE A 56 5.85 -5.95 11.58
C ILE A 56 5.48 -5.43 12.98
N ASP A 57 6.38 -4.65 13.60
CA ASP A 57 6.18 -4.06 14.92
C ASP A 57 5.72 -5.05 16.01
N GLY A 58 6.29 -6.26 16.00
CA GLY A 58 5.96 -7.31 16.97
C GLY A 58 4.62 -8.01 16.72
N ARG A 59 3.89 -7.68 15.64
CA ARG A 59 2.69 -8.39 15.21
C ARG A 59 3.02 -9.28 14.03
N THR A 60 2.91 -10.59 14.24
CA THR A 60 2.95 -11.58 13.15
C THR A 60 1.68 -11.41 12.30
N THR A 61 1.82 -10.79 11.15
CA THR A 61 0.74 -10.67 10.16
C THR A 61 1.01 -11.66 9.03
N SER A 62 -0.02 -12.37 8.59
CA SER A 62 0.09 -13.23 7.41
C SER A 62 0.15 -12.32 6.17
N VAL A 63 1.25 -12.31 5.38
CA VAL A 63 1.39 -11.52 4.12
C VAL A 63 0.39 -11.86 3.00
N ASP A 64 -0.89 -11.62 3.22
CA ASP A 64 -1.86 -11.46 2.11
C ASP A 64 -1.70 -10.10 1.42
N MET A 65 -0.69 -9.34 1.83
CA MET A 65 -0.23 -8.12 1.21
C MET A 65 0.31 -8.40 -0.20
N SER A 66 -0.31 -7.76 -1.20
CA SER A 66 0.28 -7.67 -2.54
C SER A 66 1.51 -6.76 -2.56
N PRO A 67 2.35 -6.80 -3.62
CA PRO A 67 3.39 -5.82 -3.88
C PRO A 67 2.93 -4.38 -3.66
N LEU A 68 1.69 -4.05 -4.04
CA LEU A 68 1.16 -2.70 -3.85
C LEU A 68 0.96 -2.34 -2.36
N HIS A 69 0.48 -3.27 -1.53
CA HIS A 69 0.40 -3.04 -0.09
C HIS A 69 1.78 -2.78 0.52
N LEU A 70 2.77 -3.57 0.10
CA LEU A 70 4.14 -3.49 0.60
C LEU A 70 4.83 -2.18 0.17
N ALA A 71 4.69 -1.80 -1.10
CA ALA A 71 5.21 -0.53 -1.61
C ALA A 71 4.59 0.67 -0.87
N MET A 72 3.28 0.61 -0.59
CA MET A 72 2.58 1.67 0.17
C MET A 72 2.88 1.64 1.66
N TYR A 73 3.24 0.49 2.24
CA TYR A 73 3.72 0.39 3.61
C TYR A 73 5.09 1.07 3.78
N GLU A 74 6.00 0.86 2.82
CA GLU A 74 7.34 1.45 2.80
C GLU A 74 7.39 2.88 2.20
N GLY A 75 6.28 3.39 1.65
CA GLY A 75 6.25 4.72 1.02
C GLY A 75 7.00 4.80 -0.31
N GLN A 76 7.20 3.68 -1.00
CA GLN A 76 7.97 3.59 -2.25
C GLN A 76 7.15 4.11 -3.44
N LYS A 77 7.14 5.44 -3.64
CA LYS A 77 6.37 6.12 -4.70
C LYS A 77 6.63 5.55 -6.10
N ASP A 78 7.90 5.43 -6.51
CA ASP A 78 8.25 4.98 -7.87
C ASP A 78 7.83 3.53 -8.14
N ILE A 79 7.98 2.66 -7.13
CA ILE A 79 7.54 1.26 -7.19
C ILE A 79 6.01 1.19 -7.23
N THR A 80 5.32 2.05 -6.47
CA THR A 80 3.86 2.16 -6.49
C THR A 80 3.36 2.54 -7.89
N GLU A 81 3.96 3.57 -8.50
CA GLU A 81 3.61 4.00 -9.86
C GLU A 81 3.81 2.87 -10.88
N LEU A 82 4.94 2.16 -10.81
CA LEU A 82 5.20 1.01 -11.66
C LEU A 82 4.16 -0.10 -11.45
N LEU A 83 3.88 -0.48 -10.21
CA LEU A 83 2.92 -1.55 -9.92
C LEU A 83 1.52 -1.21 -10.47
N LEU A 84 1.05 0.02 -10.25
CA LEU A 84 -0.23 0.49 -10.78
C LEU A 84 -0.25 0.47 -12.32
N LYS A 85 0.82 0.94 -12.95
CA LYS A 85 0.99 0.90 -14.43
C LYS A 85 0.91 -0.51 -15.02
N TYR A 86 1.39 -1.52 -14.29
CA TYR A 86 1.36 -2.92 -14.72
C TYR A 86 0.11 -3.68 -14.24
N GLY A 87 -0.90 -2.99 -13.73
CA GLY A 87 -2.20 -3.58 -13.42
C GLY A 87 -2.31 -4.15 -12.00
N ALA A 88 -1.58 -3.56 -11.04
CA ALA A 88 -1.85 -3.82 -9.63
C ALA A 88 -3.30 -3.45 -9.26
N GLU A 89 -3.96 -4.33 -8.52
CA GLU A 89 -5.33 -4.17 -8.03
C GLU A 89 -5.36 -3.10 -6.91
N VAL A 90 -5.71 -1.87 -7.29
CA VAL A 90 -5.71 -0.69 -6.39
C VAL A 90 -6.57 -0.89 -5.13
N ASN A 91 -7.69 -1.61 -5.26
CA ASN A 91 -8.66 -1.85 -4.18
C ASN A 91 -8.56 -3.24 -3.55
N ARG A 92 -7.48 -3.98 -3.84
CA ARG A 92 -7.28 -5.28 -3.21
C ARG A 92 -7.23 -5.13 -1.70
N GLN A 93 -7.93 -6.03 -1.01
CA GLN A 93 -7.93 -6.11 0.44
C GLN A 93 -7.10 -7.31 0.92
N THR A 94 -6.38 -7.10 2.03
CA THR A 94 -5.88 -8.17 2.91
C THR A 94 -7.06 -8.88 3.61
N LYS A 95 -6.81 -9.99 4.30
CA LYS A 95 -7.78 -10.68 5.18
C LYS A 95 -8.28 -9.79 6.31
N LEU A 96 -7.49 -8.80 6.70
CA LEU A 96 -7.89 -7.79 7.68
C LEU A 96 -8.73 -6.68 7.03
N GLY A 97 -9.10 -6.79 5.75
CA GLY A 97 -9.84 -5.78 5.01
C GLY A 97 -9.01 -4.56 4.62
N LYS A 98 -7.73 -4.50 4.98
CA LYS A 98 -6.87 -3.36 4.68
C LYS A 98 -6.50 -3.33 3.20
N THR A 99 -6.66 -2.17 2.57
CA THR A 99 -6.18 -1.85 1.22
C THR A 99 -4.80 -1.18 1.26
N ALA A 100 -4.19 -0.97 0.10
CA ALA A 100 -2.95 -0.20 -0.02
C ALA A 100 -3.10 1.25 0.49
N LEU A 101 -4.31 1.84 0.37
CA LEU A 101 -4.62 3.17 0.88
C LEU A 101 -4.54 3.24 2.42
N HIS A 102 -5.01 2.19 3.10
CA HIS A 102 -4.89 2.08 4.56
C HIS A 102 -3.42 2.06 5.01
N MET A 103 -2.56 1.35 4.28
CA MET A 103 -1.12 1.26 4.60
C MET A 103 -0.46 2.63 4.51
N ALA A 104 -0.60 3.33 3.37
CA ALA A 104 0.00 4.65 3.23
C ALA A 104 -0.55 5.68 4.20
N SER A 105 -1.84 5.60 4.54
CA SER A 105 -2.46 6.50 5.51
C SER A 105 -1.95 6.28 6.93
N MET A 106 -1.75 5.03 7.34
CA MET A 106 -1.20 4.67 8.65
C MET A 106 0.22 5.26 8.86
N PHE A 107 1.04 5.28 7.82
CA PHE A 107 2.44 5.73 7.88
C PHE A 107 2.67 7.15 7.35
N GLY A 108 1.62 7.83 6.88
CA GLY A 108 1.71 9.22 6.45
C GLY A 108 2.40 9.43 5.09
N HIS A 109 2.43 8.42 4.23
CA HIS A 109 3.08 8.46 2.92
C HIS A 109 2.25 9.23 1.89
N THR A 110 2.11 10.55 2.08
CA THR A 110 1.23 11.43 1.28
C THR A 110 1.54 11.36 -0.22
N ASP A 111 2.82 11.42 -0.60
CA ASP A 111 3.23 11.47 -2.01
C ASP A 111 2.90 10.19 -2.80
N ALA A 112 2.91 9.03 -2.13
CA ALA A 112 2.52 7.76 -2.71
C ALA A 112 0.99 7.59 -2.72
N LEU A 113 0.31 8.16 -1.72
CA LEU A 113 -1.14 8.14 -1.59
C LEU A 113 -1.84 8.86 -2.76
N GLU A 114 -1.28 9.97 -3.25
CA GLU A 114 -1.79 10.66 -4.45
C GLU A 114 -1.92 9.72 -5.66
N LEU A 115 -0.98 8.78 -5.84
CA LEU A 115 -1.02 7.82 -6.93
C LEU A 115 -2.23 6.88 -6.83
N LEU A 116 -2.60 6.45 -5.63
CA LEU A 116 -3.77 5.59 -5.42
C LEU A 116 -5.07 6.32 -5.76
N LEU A 117 -5.19 7.59 -5.34
CA LEU A 117 -6.36 8.42 -5.65
C LEU A 117 -6.51 8.62 -7.16
N GLN A 118 -5.41 8.89 -7.87
CA GLN A 118 -5.39 9.04 -9.33
C GLN A 118 -5.80 7.75 -10.07
N HIS A 119 -5.59 6.59 -9.46
CA HIS A 119 -5.96 5.28 -10.02
C HIS A 119 -7.33 4.77 -9.54
N GLY A 120 -8.16 5.65 -8.96
CA GLY A 120 -9.54 5.33 -8.61
C GLY A 120 -9.67 4.36 -7.45
N CYS A 121 -8.83 4.51 -6.42
CA CYS A 121 -9.02 3.75 -5.19
C CYS A 121 -10.36 4.08 -4.53
N ASP A 122 -10.91 3.10 -3.82
CA ASP A 122 -12.07 3.29 -2.93
C ASP A 122 -11.59 3.98 -1.65
N ILE A 123 -11.83 5.29 -1.59
CA ILE A 123 -11.34 6.17 -0.52
C ILE A 123 -11.97 5.86 0.85
N ASP A 124 -13.20 5.34 0.83
CA ASP A 124 -13.99 5.01 2.02
C ASP A 124 -14.03 3.51 2.31
N ALA A 125 -13.17 2.73 1.65
CA ALA A 125 -12.99 1.32 1.98
C ALA A 125 -12.71 1.16 3.48
N VAL A 126 -13.34 0.16 4.10
CA VAL A 126 -13.19 -0.15 5.51
C VAL A 126 -12.46 -1.46 5.73
N ASP A 127 -11.61 -1.48 6.75
CA ASP A 127 -10.99 -2.71 7.24
C ASP A 127 -11.93 -3.52 8.16
N CYS A 128 -11.49 -4.67 8.66
CA CYS A 128 -12.32 -5.53 9.53
C CYS A 128 -12.70 -4.88 10.87
N GLY A 129 -12.06 -3.78 11.24
CA GLY A 129 -12.38 -2.96 12.40
C GLY A 129 -13.24 -1.74 12.08
N ASN A 130 -13.82 -1.66 10.88
CA ASN A 130 -14.55 -0.49 10.36
C ASN A 130 -13.70 0.80 10.27
N ASN A 131 -12.38 0.69 10.21
CA ASN A 131 -11.51 1.87 10.06
C ASN A 131 -11.33 2.19 8.59
N THR A 132 -11.45 3.47 8.23
CA THR A 132 -11.12 3.98 6.89
C THR A 132 -9.65 4.43 6.83
N ALA A 133 -9.16 4.70 5.61
CA ALA A 133 -7.88 5.38 5.40
C ALA A 133 -7.77 6.70 6.18
N LEU A 134 -8.85 7.49 6.20
CA LEU A 134 -8.89 8.76 6.94
C LEU A 134 -8.71 8.54 8.45
N ALA A 135 -9.38 7.55 9.04
CA ALA A 135 -9.21 7.23 10.45
C ALA A 135 -7.75 6.87 10.79
N TYR A 136 -7.05 6.15 9.91
CA TYR A 136 -5.63 5.86 10.09
C TYR A 136 -4.75 7.11 10.00
N ALA A 137 -5.02 8.03 9.05
CA ALA A 137 -4.27 9.27 8.92
C ALA A 137 -4.43 10.19 10.14
N ILE A 138 -5.64 10.27 10.69
CA ILE A 138 -5.93 11.06 11.90
C ILE A 138 -5.26 10.45 13.13
N ASN A 139 -5.44 9.15 13.36
CA ASN A 139 -4.84 8.46 14.51
C ASN A 139 -3.30 8.48 14.45
N GLY A 140 -2.73 8.44 13.24
CA GLY A 140 -1.30 8.61 13.00
C GLY A 140 -0.79 10.05 13.11
N GLN A 141 -1.68 11.02 13.29
CA GLN A 141 -1.40 12.47 13.29
C GLN A 141 -0.64 12.90 12.04
N HIS A 142 -1.14 12.55 10.86
CA HIS A 142 -0.56 12.90 9.55
C HIS A 142 -1.38 14.00 8.86
N PRO A 143 -1.06 15.31 9.07
CA PRO A 143 -1.93 16.41 8.62
C PRO A 143 -2.05 16.48 7.10
N SER A 144 -0.93 16.32 6.39
CA SER A 144 -0.89 16.37 4.92
C SER A 144 -1.71 15.25 4.30
N THR A 145 -1.58 14.03 4.82
CA THR A 145 -2.37 12.88 4.36
C THR A 145 -3.85 13.03 4.69
N THR A 146 -4.17 13.51 5.90
CA THR A 146 -5.55 13.78 6.31
C THR A 146 -6.21 14.81 5.40
N LYS A 147 -5.51 15.92 5.13
CA LYS A 147 -5.97 16.96 4.21
C LYS A 147 -6.20 16.41 2.81
N LEU A 148 -5.23 15.65 2.27
CA LEU A 148 -5.33 15.06 0.94
C LEU A 148 -6.52 14.10 0.81
N LEU A 149 -6.80 13.28 1.83
CA LEU A 149 -7.95 12.39 1.84
C LEU A 149 -9.28 13.16 1.87
N ILE A 150 -9.37 14.23 2.67
CA ILE A 150 -10.57 15.08 2.73
C ILE A 150 -10.78 15.81 1.39
N GLU A 151 -9.72 16.35 0.79
CA GLU A 151 -9.76 16.97 -0.54
C GLU A 151 -10.11 15.95 -1.63
N GLY A 152 -9.71 14.69 -1.45
CA GLY A 152 -10.10 13.55 -2.28
C GLY A 152 -11.54 13.07 -2.08
N GLY A 153 -12.30 13.63 -1.14
CA GLY A 153 -13.70 13.32 -0.89
C GLY A 153 -13.97 12.23 0.15
N ALA A 154 -13.01 11.94 1.04
CA ALA A 154 -13.21 10.97 2.11
C ALA A 154 -14.36 11.38 3.05
N SER A 155 -15.20 10.41 3.42
CA SER A 155 -16.31 10.61 4.34
C SER A 155 -15.83 10.81 5.78
N LEU A 156 -16.50 11.72 6.50
CA LEU A 156 -16.30 11.97 7.93
C LEU A 156 -17.26 11.14 8.82
N GLU A 157 -17.97 10.14 8.29
CA GLU A 157 -18.94 9.38 9.09
C GLU A 157 -18.32 8.37 10.06
N ASN A 158 -17.09 7.91 9.78
CA ASN A 158 -16.42 6.84 10.55
C ASN A 158 -15.30 7.36 11.48
N ILE A 159 -15.25 8.66 11.75
CA ILE A 159 -14.34 9.26 12.74
C ILE A 159 -14.98 9.24 14.13
N ASN A 160 -14.17 9.07 15.17
CA ASN A 160 -14.64 9.09 16.56
C ASN A 160 -14.53 10.50 17.18
N ASP A 161 -15.19 10.75 18.31
CA ASP A 161 -15.22 12.09 18.94
C ASP A 161 -13.82 12.66 19.28
N ASN A 162 -12.80 11.82 19.50
CA ASN A 162 -11.44 12.29 19.78
C ASN A 162 -10.72 12.80 18.52
N ASP A 163 -11.21 12.45 17.33
CA ASP A 163 -10.64 12.85 16.05
C ASP A 163 -10.97 14.31 15.71
N ALA A 164 -12.05 14.85 16.30
CA ALA A 164 -12.57 16.19 16.01
C ALA A 164 -11.56 17.31 16.30
N SER A 165 -10.78 17.21 17.38
CA SER A 165 -9.78 18.23 17.73
C SER A 165 -8.63 18.28 16.71
N PHE A 166 -8.21 17.13 16.19
CA PHE A 166 -7.16 17.06 15.16
C PHE A 166 -7.69 17.55 13.81
N LEU A 167 -8.93 17.19 13.46
CA LEU A 167 -9.59 17.70 12.26
C LEU A 167 -9.74 19.22 12.30
N ASP A 168 -10.11 19.79 13.45
CA ASP A 168 -10.19 21.24 13.60
C ASP A 168 -8.82 21.92 13.32
N MET A 169 -7.74 21.31 13.80
CA MET A 169 -6.37 21.75 13.52
C MET A 169 -6.05 21.70 12.01
N VAL A 170 -6.38 20.59 11.33
CA VAL A 170 -6.08 20.39 9.91
C VAL A 170 -6.91 21.32 9.01
N LEU A 171 -8.18 21.54 9.35
CA LEU A 171 -9.15 22.24 8.51
C LEU A 171 -9.20 23.77 8.72
N PHE A 172 -8.94 24.26 9.93
CA PHE A 172 -9.16 25.68 10.26
C PHE A 172 -7.89 26.48 10.55
N PHE A 173 -6.72 25.85 10.74
CA PHE A 173 -5.49 26.56 11.14
C PHE A 173 -4.40 26.63 10.05
N ASN A 174 -4.77 26.56 8.76
CA ASN A 174 -3.86 26.78 7.62
C ASN A 174 -4.20 28.05 6.83
#